data_AF-A0A6N9A9M4-F1
#
_entry.id   AF-A0A6N9A9M4-F1
#
_cell.length_a   1.000
_cell.length_b   1.000
_cell.length_c   1.000
_cell.angle_alpha   90.00
_cell.angle_beta   90.00
_cell.angle_gamma   90.00
#
_symmetry.space_group_name_H-M   'P 1'
#
loop_
_entity.id
_entity.type
_entity.pdbx_description
1 polymer ?
#
loop_
_entity_poly.entity_id
_entity_poly.type
_entity_poly.pdbx_seq_one_letter_code
_entity_poly.pdbx_strand_id
1 'polypeptide(L)'
;MADIYCPKCAEPWDIYELHDVDGLTFDEARAKFTREGCETFGNKCTGDDELSEYARLKAQASAVLMDLSPHPDDWAADMADFDLMMGL
;
A
#
# COMPACT_ATOMS: atom_id res chain seq x y z
N MET A 1 -0.91 4.99 -13.85
CA MET A 1 -0.16 5.34 -12.63
C MET A 1 -0.02 4.05 -11.85
N ALA A 2 1.12 3.81 -11.20
CA ALA A 2 1.34 2.57 -10.45
C ALA A 2 0.86 2.81 -9.02
N ASP A 3 -0.18 2.09 -8.63
CA ASP A 3 -0.78 2.24 -7.31
C ASP A 3 -0.13 1.26 -6.33
N ILE A 4 0.32 1.78 -5.19
CA ILE A 4 0.65 0.97 -4.02
C ILE A 4 -0.56 0.96 -3.10
N TYR A 5 -0.74 -0.12 -2.35
CA TYR A 5 -1.92 -0.30 -1.50
C TYR A 5 -1.54 -0.21 -0.03
N CYS A 6 -2.41 0.38 0.79
CA CYS A 6 -2.21 0.39 2.22
C CYS A 6 -2.24 -1.06 2.77
N PRO A 7 -1.24 -1.52 3.53
CA PRO A 7 -1.17 -2.88 4.06
C PRO A 7 -2.21 -3.15 5.17
N LYS A 8 -3.02 -2.15 5.53
CA LYS A 8 -4.06 -2.23 6.58
C LYS A 8 -5.47 -2.15 6.00
N CYS A 9 -5.75 -1.14 5.17
CA CYS A 9 -7.09 -0.88 4.64
C CYS A 9 -7.23 -1.04 3.12
N ALA A 10 -6.16 -1.40 2.40
CA ALA A 10 -6.13 -1.49 0.94
C ALA A 10 -6.54 -0.20 0.20
N GLU A 11 -6.47 0.96 0.84
CA GLU A 11 -6.58 2.23 0.10
C GLU A 11 -5.46 2.33 -0.93
N PRO A 12 -5.76 2.64 -2.21
CA PRO A 12 -4.76 2.88 -3.23
C PRO A 12 -4.10 4.25 -3.02
N TRP A 13 -2.80 4.31 -3.29
CA TRP A 13 -1.98 5.51 -3.24
C TRP A 13 -1.07 5.53 -4.45
N ASP A 14 -0.83 6.71 -5.03
CA ASP A 14 0.19 6.84 -6.06
C ASP A 14 1.56 6.59 -5.41
N ILE A 15 2.36 5.71 -6.00
CA ILE A 15 3.75 5.45 -5.59
C ILE A 15 4.57 6.74 -5.43
N TYR A 16 4.29 7.77 -6.24
CA TYR A 16 5.00 9.03 -6.18
C TYR A 16 4.70 9.86 -4.92
N GLU A 17 3.60 9.61 -4.22
CA GLU A 17 3.31 10.32 -2.96
C GLU A 17 4.35 10.03 -1.88
N LEU A 18 5.10 8.92 -1.98
CA LEU A 18 6.24 8.64 -1.11
C LEU A 18 7.38 9.67 -1.25
N HIS A 19 7.47 10.38 -2.38
CA HIS A 19 8.43 11.47 -2.57
C HIS A 19 8.01 12.77 -1.88
N ASP A 20 6.73 12.93 -1.58
CA ASP A 20 6.13 14.18 -1.12
C ASP A 20 5.84 14.17 0.39
N VAL A 21 6.33 13.18 1.13
CA VAL A 21 6.15 13.10 2.58
C VAL A 21 7.07 14.09 3.29
N ASP A 22 6.47 15.14 3.85
CA ASP A 22 7.18 16.23 4.52
C ASP A 22 8.19 15.74 5.57
N GLY A 23 9.44 16.18 5.39
CA GLY A 23 10.52 15.93 6.33
C GLY A 23 11.10 14.51 6.31
N LEU A 24 10.69 13.66 5.37
CA LEU A 24 11.24 12.33 5.17
C LEU A 24 11.93 12.20 3.81
N THR A 25 13.00 11.40 3.77
CA THR A 25 13.52 10.87 2.51
C THR A 25 12.57 9.80 1.95
N PHE A 26 12.69 9.49 0.65
CA PHE A 26 11.89 8.43 0.04
C PHE A 26 12.02 7.08 0.77
N ASP A 27 13.24 6.70 1.19
CA ASP A 27 13.47 5.45 1.90
C ASP A 27 12.80 5.43 3.29
N GLU A 28 12.78 6.57 3.98
CA GLU A 28 12.10 6.73 5.27
C GLU A 28 10.58 6.73 5.10
N ALA A 29 10.07 7.43 4.09
CA ALA A 29 8.65 7.47 3.74
C ALA A 29 8.15 6.08 3.36
N ARG A 30 8.89 5.35 2.52
CA ARG A 30 8.62 3.94 2.19
C ARG A 30 8.59 3.09 3.45
N ALA A 31 9.63 3.14 4.28
CA ALA A 31 9.71 2.32 5.48
C ALA A 31 8.58 2.66 6.48
N LYS A 32 8.16 3.93 6.52
CA LYS A 32 7.00 4.36 7.29
C LYS A 32 5.70 3.81 6.70
N PHE A 33 5.52 3.84 5.37
CA PHE A 33 4.37 3.28 4.68
C PHE A 33 4.20 1.79 4.92
N THR A 34 5.29 1.00 4.87
CA THR A 34 5.23 -0.43 5.20
C THR A 34 4.71 -0.70 6.62
N ARG A 35 5.01 0.17 7.59
CA ARG A 35 4.58 0.01 8.99
C ARG A 35 3.20 0.60 9.28
N GLU A 36 2.95 1.79 8.74
CA GLU A 36 1.83 2.64 9.14
C GLU A 36 0.72 2.67 8.08
N GLY A 37 1.05 2.32 6.83
CA GLY A 37 0.15 2.41 5.68
C GLY A 37 -0.15 3.85 5.31
N CYS A 38 -1.40 4.11 4.92
CA CYS A 38 -1.89 5.43 4.48
C CYS A 38 -1.75 6.53 5.54
N GLU A 39 -1.56 6.18 6.82
CA GLU A 39 -1.22 7.12 7.90
C GLU A 39 0.10 7.87 7.65
N THR A 40 0.97 7.31 6.80
CA THR A 40 2.19 7.98 6.32
C THR A 40 1.89 9.32 5.65
N PHE A 41 0.75 9.40 4.96
CA PHE A 41 0.26 10.58 4.25
C PHE A 41 -0.72 11.43 5.10
N GLY A 42 -0.84 11.14 6.40
CA GLY A 42 -1.76 11.85 7.29
C GLY A 42 -3.23 11.40 7.19
N ASN A 43 -3.50 10.30 6.48
CA ASN A 43 -4.84 9.70 6.40
C ASN A 43 -5.09 8.74 7.56
N LYS A 44 -6.33 8.25 7.66
CA LYS A 44 -6.70 7.21 8.62
C LYS A 44 -7.26 6.04 7.87
N CYS A 45 -6.81 4.85 8.22
CA CYS A 45 -7.43 3.63 7.73
C CYS A 45 -8.90 3.59 8.11
N THR A 46 -9.74 3.19 7.15
CA THR A 46 -11.06 2.64 7.46
C THR A 46 -10.89 1.45 8.40
N GLY A 47 -11.74 1.35 9.43
CA GLY A 47 -11.59 0.31 10.45
C GLY A 47 -11.84 -1.08 9.86
N ASP A 48 -11.24 -2.12 10.45
CA ASP A 48 -11.34 -3.51 9.94
C ASP A 48 -12.79 -3.95 9.69
N ASP A 49 -13.73 -3.53 10.55
CA ASP A 49 -15.16 -3.86 10.46
C ASP A 49 -15.86 -3.26 9.23
N GLU A 50 -15.28 -2.23 8.61
CA GLU A 50 -15.83 -1.54 7.44
C GLU A 50 -15.22 -2.05 6.12
N LEU A 51 -14.12 -2.82 6.18
CA LEU A 51 -13.47 -3.36 5.00
C LEU A 51 -14.25 -4.55 4.44
N SER A 52 -14.50 -4.53 3.13
CA SER A 52 -14.99 -5.71 2.42
C SER A 52 -13.98 -6.86 2.52
N GLU A 53 -14.45 -8.10 2.36
CA GLU A 53 -13.56 -9.27 2.34
C GLU A 53 -12.45 -9.12 1.29
N TYR A 54 -12.80 -8.52 0.14
CA TYR A 54 -11.84 -8.20 -0.91
C TYR A 54 -10.78 -7.20 -0.45
N ALA A 55 -11.18 -6.08 0.16
CA ALA A 55 -10.25 -5.09 0.67
C ALA A 55 -9.31 -5.67 1.74
N ARG A 56 -9.82 -6.55 2.61
CA ARG A 56 -8.99 -7.27 3.60
C ARG A 56 -7.95 -8.16 2.92
N LEU A 57 -8.35 -8.94 1.92
CA LEU A 57 -7.41 -9.80 1.17
C LEU A 57 -6.35 -8.96 0.46
N LYS A 58 -6.76 -7.85 -0.15
CA LYS A 58 -5.86 -6.92 -0.85
C LYS A 58 -4.86 -6.25 0.10
N ALA A 59 -5.30 -5.86 1.29
CA ALA A 59 -4.44 -5.30 2.34
C ALA A 59 -3.41 -6.34 2.80
N GLN A 60 -3.84 -7.59 3.03
CA GLN A 60 -2.96 -8.69 3.41
C GLN A 60 -1.94 -9.02 2.32
N ALA A 61 -2.37 -9.09 1.05
CA ALA A 61 -1.48 -9.29 -0.08
C ALA A 61 -0.43 -8.18 -0.15
N SER A 62 -0.86 -6.92 -0.01
CA SER A 62 0.03 -5.78 -0.03
C SER A 62 1.06 -5.81 1.13
N ALA A 63 0.64 -6.17 2.35
CA ALA A 63 1.54 -6.36 3.47
C ALA A 63 2.61 -7.43 3.20
N VAL A 64 2.22 -8.57 2.63
CA VAL A 64 3.17 -9.64 2.28
C VAL A 64 4.16 -9.18 1.22
N LEU A 65 3.72 -8.45 0.19
CA LEU A 65 4.62 -7.95 -0.86
C LEU A 65 5.65 -6.95 -0.30
N MET A 66 5.26 -6.11 0.65
CA MET A 66 6.18 -5.20 1.34
C MET A 66 7.21 -5.90 2.22
N ASP A 67 6.87 -7.05 2.80
CA ASP A 67 7.82 -7.89 3.53
C ASP A 67 8.80 -8.60 2.59
N LEU A 68 8.39 -8.89 1.35
CA LEU A 68 9.18 -9.62 0.37
C LEU A 68 10.15 -8.73 -0.42
N SER A 69 9.76 -7.50 -0.74
CA SER A 69 10.60 -6.55 -1.48
C SER A 69 10.66 -5.20 -0.77
N PRO A 70 11.84 -4.56 -0.70
CA PRO A 70 11.95 -3.18 -0.26
C PRO A 70 11.63 -2.18 -1.40
N HIS A 71 11.20 -2.61 -2.58
CA HIS A 71 11.02 -1.74 -3.75
C HIS A 71 9.53 -1.49 -4.03
N PRO A 72 9.01 -0.25 -3.88
CA PRO A 72 7.59 0.04 -4.07
C PRO A 72 7.05 -0.24 -5.48
N ASP A 73 7.92 -0.19 -6.48
CA ASP A 73 7.61 -0.54 -7.87
C ASP A 73 7.31 -2.03 -8.05
N ASP A 74 8.01 -2.91 -7.31
CA ASP A 74 7.68 -4.34 -7.27
C ASP A 74 6.29 -4.55 -6.68
N TRP A 75 5.95 -3.84 -5.59
CA TRP A 75 4.62 -3.95 -4.96
C TRP A 75 3.51 -3.52 -5.92
N ALA A 76 3.70 -2.41 -6.63
CA ALA A 76 2.71 -1.91 -7.56
C ALA A 76 2.52 -2.87 -8.75
N ALA A 77 3.61 -3.47 -9.25
CA ALA A 77 3.57 -4.46 -10.32
C ALA A 77 2.84 -5.74 -9.87
N ASP A 78 3.22 -6.30 -8.71
CA ASP A 78 2.63 -7.53 -8.18
C ASP A 78 1.15 -7.34 -7.78
N MET A 79 0.79 -6.16 -7.26
CA MET A 79 -0.61 -5.83 -6.94
C MET A 79 -1.47 -5.66 -8.20
N ALA A 80 -0.92 -5.14 -9.30
CA ALA A 80 -1.62 -5.09 -10.58
C ALA A 80 -1.89 -6.51 -11.12
N ASP A 81 -0.93 -7.43 -10.99
CA ASP A 81 -1.12 -8.84 -11.34
C ASP A 81 -2.15 -9.52 -10.42
N PHE A 82 -2.14 -9.19 -9.13
CA PHE A 82 -3.15 -9.66 -8.18
C PHE A 82 -4.58 -9.24 -8.59
N ASP A 83 -4.80 -7.96 -8.92
CA ASP A 83 -6.10 -7.46 -9.37
C ASP A 83 -6.57 -8.20 -10.63
N LEU A 84 -5.68 -8.40 -11.61
CA LEU A 84 -5.97 -9.15 -12.84
C LEU A 84 -6.36 -10.60 -12.55
N MET A 85 -5.68 -11.28 -11.63
CA MET A 85 -6.00 -12.65 -11.22
C MET A 85 -7.36 -12.74 -10.52
N MET A 86 -7.75 -11.70 -9.79
CA MET A 86 -9.03 -11.61 -9.10
C MET A 86 -10.18 -11.14 -10.01
N GLY A 87 -9.89 -10.80 -11.27
CA GLY A 87 -10.87 -10.46 -12.29
C GLY A 87 -11.39 -9.02 -12.21
N LEU A 88 -10.53 -8.07 -11.81
CA LEU A 88 -10.84 -6.65 -11.65
C LEU A 88 -10.05 -5.75 -12.61
#